data_AF-A0A972ZW62-F1
#
_entry.id   AF-A0A972ZW62-F1
#
_cell.length_a   1.000
_cell.length_b   1.000
_cell.length_c   1.000
_cell.angle_alpha   90.00
_cell.angle_beta   90.00
_cell.angle_gamma   90.00
#
_symmetry.space_group_name_H-M   'P 1'
#
loop_
_entity.id
_entity.type
_entity.pdbx_description
1 polymer ?
#
loop_
_entity_poly.entity_id
_entity_poly.type
_entity_poly.pdbx_seq_one_letter_code
_entity_poly.pdbx_strand_id
1 'polypeptide(L)' 'IDVETHEIVRTLQAGKAVLHLEFTPRGEEVWLSVRDENRVDVYDTRTFERVSSLPVDKPSGIFFSARAHRIGL' A
#
# COMPACT_ATOMS: atom_id res chain seq x y z
N ILE A 1 7.60 -3.56 9.94
CA ILE A 1 8.89 -3.89 10.57
C ILE A 1 9.33 -2.63 11.29
N ASP A 2 9.76 -2.76 12.53
CA ASP A 2 10.42 -1.66 13.23
C ASP A 2 11.83 -1.50 12.64
N VAL A 3 12.16 -0.29 12.20
CA VAL A 3 13.42 -0.06 11.45
C VAL A 3 14.63 -0.12 12.36
N GLU A 4 14.49 0.19 13.65
CA GLU A 4 15.60 0.20 14.60
C GLU A 4 15.89 -1.21 15.12
N THR A 5 14.85 -1.96 15.50
CA THR A 5 15.00 -3.29 16.11
C THR A 5 14.96 -4.44 15.10
N HIS A 6 14.52 -4.17 13.86
CA HIS A 6 14.24 -5.15 12.82
C HIS A 6 13.13 -6.16 13.18
N GLU A 7 12.31 -5.87 14.21
CA GLU A 7 11.24 -6.74 14.63
C GLU A 7 9.97 -6.59 13.77
N ILE A 8 9.21 -7.66 13.65
CA ILE A 8 7.91 -7.64 12.97
C ILE A 8 6.88 -6.97 13.90
N VAL A 9 6.57 -5.70 13.64
CA VAL A 9 5.50 -4.97 14.35
C VAL A 9 4.11 -5.53 14.02
N ARG A 10 3.88 -5.88 12.76
CA ARG A 10 2.60 -6.42 12.28
C ARG A 10 2.76 -7.15 10.96
N THR A 11 2.03 -8.25 10.82
CA THR A 11 1.85 -8.98 9.55
C THR A 11 0.43 -8.73 9.06
N LEU A 12 0.30 -8.17 7.85
CA LEU A 12 -1.01 -7.91 7.22
C LEU A 12 -1.37 -9.03 6.25
N GLN A 13 -2.62 -9.49 6.31
CA GLN A 13 -3.20 -10.43 5.36
C GLN A 13 -4.20 -9.69 4.45
N ALA A 14 -3.70 -8.85 3.54
CA ALA A 14 -4.55 -8.01 2.68
C ALA A 14 -5.29 -8.82 1.58
N GLY A 15 -4.72 -9.94 1.16
CA GLY A 15 -5.30 -10.83 0.17
C GLY A 15 -4.26 -11.61 -0.64
N LYS A 16 -4.71 -12.30 -1.67
CA LYS A 16 -3.86 -13.07 -2.59
C LYS A 16 -3.19 -12.17 -3.62
N ALA A 17 -1.93 -12.50 -3.93
CA ALA A 17 -1.12 -11.80 -4.93
C ALA A 17 -1.12 -10.26 -4.76
N VAL A 18 -0.70 -9.80 -3.58
CA VAL A 18 -0.36 -8.38 -3.38
C VAL A 18 0.90 -8.08 -4.19
N LEU A 19 0.81 -7.16 -5.16
CA LEU A 19 1.90 -6.91 -6.11
C LEU A 19 2.68 -5.62 -5.86
N HIS A 20 2.00 -4.56 -5.46
CA HIS A 20 2.61 -3.25 -5.27
C HIS A 20 2.02 -2.56 -4.05
N LEU A 21 2.88 -1.78 -3.38
CA LEU A 21 2.52 -0.91 -2.28
C LEU A 21 3.02 0.49 -2.62
N GLU A 22 2.18 1.49 -2.39
CA GLU A 22 2.53 2.89 -2.62
C GLU A 22 2.04 3.74 -1.45
N PHE A 23 2.94 4.51 -0.85
CA PHE A 23 2.58 5.46 0.20
C PHE A 23 2.07 6.77 -0.39
N THR A 24 1.09 7.35 0.28
CA THR A 24 0.77 8.78 0.08
C THR A 24 1.98 9.64 0.43
N PRO A 25 2.10 10.87 -0.12
CA PRO A 25 3.36 11.64 -0.03
C PRO A 25 3.79 12.00 1.40
N ARG A 26 2.83 12.11 2.31
CA ARG A 26 3.06 12.38 3.73
C ARG A 26 2.95 11.10 4.60
N GLY A 27 2.65 9.97 3.98
CA GLY A 27 2.72 8.64 4.58
C GLY A 27 1.54 8.27 5.48
N GLU A 28 0.44 9.02 5.48
CA GLU A 28 -0.74 8.71 6.31
C GLU A 28 -1.44 7.42 5.86
N GLU A 29 -1.38 7.15 4.55
CA GLU A 29 -1.97 5.97 3.93
C GLU A 29 -0.96 5.19 3.09
N VAL A 30 -1.17 3.87 2.99
CA VAL A 30 -0.53 3.00 2.02
C VAL A 30 -1.59 2.28 1.18
N TRP A 31 -1.39 2.29 -0.14
CA TRP A 31 -2.28 1.72 -1.13
C TRP A 31 -1.68 0.42 -1.66
N LEU A 32 -2.47 -0.67 -1.64
CA LEU A 32 -2.05 -2.02 -2.00
C LEU A 32 -2.83 -2.50 -3.22
N SER A 33 -2.15 -3.00 -4.25
CA SER A 33 -2.80 -3.72 -5.33
C SER A 33 -2.97 -5.20 -4.97
N VAL A 34 -4.22 -5.68 -4.85
CA VAL A 34 -4.55 -7.07 -4.55
C VAL A 34 -5.07 -7.73 -5.84
N ARG A 35 -4.12 -8.16 -6.69
CA ARG A 35 -4.42 -8.51 -8.09
C ARG A 35 -5.47 -9.60 -8.22
N ASP A 36 -5.29 -10.70 -7.51
CA ASP A 36 -6.12 -11.90 -7.68
C ASP A 36 -7.49 -11.76 -6.99
N GLU A 37 -7.75 -10.62 -6.35
CA GLU A 37 -9.03 -10.27 -5.73
C GLU A 37 -9.67 -9.00 -6.35
N ASN A 38 -9.14 -8.52 -7.47
CA ASN A 38 -9.67 -7.38 -8.25
C ASN A 38 -9.99 -6.14 -7.39
N ARG A 39 -9.05 -5.75 -6.53
CA ARG A 39 -9.20 -4.54 -5.71
C ARG A 39 -7.88 -3.86 -5.39
N VAL A 40 -7.99 -2.56 -5.10
CA VAL A 40 -6.97 -1.77 -4.44
C VAL A 40 -7.45 -1.46 -3.03
N ASP A 41 -6.68 -1.86 -2.03
CA ASP A 41 -6.99 -1.60 -0.62
C ASP A 41 -6.16 -0.43 -0.09
N VAL A 42 -6.78 0.42 0.73
CA VAL A 42 -6.13 1.57 1.39
C VAL A 42 -6.06 1.30 2.88
N TYR A 43 -4.87 1.41 3.45
CA TYR A 43 -4.62 1.20 4.87
C TYR A 43 -4.09 2.47 5.52
N ASP A 44 -4.57 2.77 6.72
CA ASP A 44 -3.98 3.78 7.60
C ASP A 44 -2.67 3.23 8.19
N THR A 45 -1.59 3.99 8.09
CA THR A 45 -0.23 3.51 8.44
C THR A 45 0.05 3.52 9.94
N ARG A 46 -0.78 4.19 10.75
CA ARG A 46 -0.59 4.31 12.20
C ARG A 46 -1.32 3.19 12.94
N THR A 47 -2.52 2.86 12.48
CA THR A 47 -3.43 1.88 13.08
C THR A 47 -3.36 0.52 12.40
N PHE A 48 -2.87 0.48 11.16
CA PHE A 48 -2.88 -0.69 10.28
C PHE A 48 -4.27 -1.18 9.90
N GLU A 49 -5.29 -0.33 10.04
CA GLU A 49 -6.65 -0.65 9.65
C GLU A 49 -6.86 -0.38 8.15
N ARG A 50 -7.64 -1.24 7.49
CA ARG A 50 -8.08 -0.99 6.12
C ARG A 50 -9.21 0.03 6.15
N VAL A 51 -8.94 1.22 5.62
CA VAL A 51 -9.89 2.34 5.61
C VAL A 51 -10.74 2.41 4.33
N SER A 52 -10.27 1.81 3.24
CA SER A 52 -11.03 1.76 1.99
C SER A 52 -10.65 0.56 1.12
N SER A 53 -11.53 0.24 0.17
CA SER A 53 -11.33 -0.78 -0.84
C SER A 53 -12.02 -0.36 -2.14
N LEU A 54 -11.26 -0.34 -3.23
CA LEU A 54 -11.68 0.12 -4.54
C LEU A 54 -11.71 -1.08 -5.50
N PRO A 55 -12.84 -1.36 -6.18
CA PRO A 55 -12.88 -2.43 -7.19
C PRO A 55 -12.07 -2.02 -8.41
N VAL A 56 -11.09 -2.83 -8.80
CA VAL A 56 -10.20 -2.60 -9.94
C VAL A 56 -9.87 -3.94 -10.57
N ASP A 57 -10.00 -4.10 -11.89
CA ASP A 57 -9.68 -5.37 -12.55
C ASP A 57 -8.16 -5.59 -12.61
N LYS A 58 -7.69 -6.71 -12.05
CA LYS A 58 -6.29 -7.18 -12.05
C LYS A 58 -5.23 -6.07 -11.84
N PRO A 59 -5.30 -5.29 -10.74
CA PRO A 59 -4.38 -4.18 -10.51
C PRO A 59 -2.93 -4.67 -10.32
N SER A 60 -1.97 -3.85 -10.72
CA SER A 60 -0.54 -4.11 -10.56
C SER A 60 0.17 -2.92 -9.93
N GLY A 61 0.64 -1.95 -10.71
CA GLY A 61 1.31 -0.75 -10.19
C GLY A 61 0.34 0.32 -9.70
N ILE A 62 0.74 1.06 -8.66
CA ILE A 62 0.07 2.26 -8.14
C ILE A 62 1.14 3.34 -8.01
N PHE A 63 0.93 4.50 -8.64
CA PHE A 63 1.92 5.58 -8.66
C PHE A 63 1.22 6.92 -8.44
N PHE A 64 1.57 7.63 -7.36
CA PHE A 64 1.02 8.97 -7.13
C PHE A 64 1.78 10.04 -7.91
N SER A 65 1.05 11.07 -8.36
CA SER A 65 1.62 12.20 -9.11
C SER A 65 2.69 12.98 -8.35
N ALA A 66 2.73 12.90 -7.02
CA ALA A 66 3.78 13.50 -6.21
C ALA A 66 5.20 13.04 -6.60
N ARG A 67 5.34 11.85 -7.20
CA ARG A 67 6.60 11.36 -7.78
C ARG A 67 7.18 12.31 -8.82
N ALA A 68 6.34 13.02 -9.57
CA ALA A 68 6.77 13.97 -10.60
C ALA A 68 7.65 15.11 -10.05
N HIS A 69 7.63 15.35 -8.74
CA HIS A 69 8.42 16.39 -8.08
C HIS A 69 9.72 15.87 -7.46
N ARG A 70 10.09 14.61 -7.68
CA ARG A 70 11.30 14.00 -7.11
C ARG A 70 12.07 13.26 -8.20
N ILE A 71 13.29 13.74 -8.45
CA ILE A 71 14.22 13.10 -9.39
C ILE A 71 14.47 11.64 -8.95
N GLY A 72 14.36 10.72 -9.91
CA GLY A 72 14.60 9.28 -9.69
C GLY A 72 13.37 8.48 -9.28
N LEU A 73 12.15 9.05 -9.34
CA LEU A 73 10.88 8.37 -9.07
C LEU A 73 9.94 8.30 -10.26
#